data_AF-A0A2W5ESX9-F1
#
_entry.id   AF-A0A2W5ESX9-F1
#
_cell.length_a   1.000
_cell.length_b   1.000
_cell.length_c   1.000
_cell.angle_alpha   90.00
_cell.angle_beta   90.00
_cell.angle_gamma   90.00
#
_symmetry.space_group_name_H-M   'P 1'
#
loop_
_entity.id
_entity.type
_entity.pdbx_description
1 polymer ?
#
loop_
_entity_poly.entity_id
_entity_poly.type
_entity_poly.pdbx_seq_one_letter_code
_entity_poly.pdbx_strand_id
1 'polypeptide(L)'
;MEHTKRSTYKLLFYLKKSAPKKNGKVAVMGRITIDGKVSQFSTKLEINSDNWDLKSGRVPGKSEEARTINQKLDKLRLSIEQNYEDILHVEGFVTSEKLKNTFLGVGVMDNSLLKAYSVYMQENEKAVQSGTMVSGTAAKYLTVYNALKDFLKEKYLRNDIAFRELTSDFIQEFDNY
;
A
#
# COMPACT_ATOMS: atom_id res chain seq x y z
N MET A 1 -26.85 -4.54 -24.21
CA MET A 1 -26.91 -3.79 -22.94
C MET A 1 -25.86 -4.40 -22.03
N GLU A 2 -24.70 -3.76 -21.90
CA GLU A 2 -23.67 -4.19 -20.95
C GLU A 2 -24.17 -3.92 -19.53
N HIS A 3 -24.29 -4.99 -18.73
CA HIS A 3 -24.50 -4.83 -17.31
C HIS A 3 -23.19 -4.34 -16.68
N THR A 4 -23.08 -3.05 -16.40
CA THR A 4 -22.03 -2.52 -15.52
C THR A 4 -22.17 -3.19 -14.16
N LYS A 5 -21.32 -4.18 -13.90
CA LYS A 5 -21.35 -4.98 -12.68
C LYS A 5 -20.93 -4.06 -11.52
N ARG A 6 -21.92 -3.54 -10.79
CA ARG A 6 -21.69 -2.65 -9.64
C ARG A 6 -20.99 -3.47 -8.55
N SER A 7 -19.70 -3.20 -8.33
CA SER A 7 -18.91 -3.92 -7.33
C SER A 7 -19.49 -3.72 -5.92
N THR A 8 -19.67 -4.79 -5.15
CA THR A 8 -20.27 -4.69 -3.80
C THR A 8 -19.19 -4.36 -2.75
N TYR A 9 -18.74 -3.11 -2.72
CA TYR A 9 -17.79 -2.63 -1.71
C TYR A 9 -18.45 -2.47 -0.32
N LYS A 10 -17.82 -3.02 0.72
CA LYS A 10 -18.18 -2.82 2.13
C LYS A 10 -16.93 -2.73 3.01
N LEU A 11 -16.88 -1.74 3.89
CA LEU A 11 -15.88 -1.59 4.95
C LEU A 11 -16.55 -1.62 6.33
N LEU A 12 -16.10 -2.53 7.19
CA LEU A 12 -16.55 -2.62 8.59
C LEU A 12 -15.37 -2.66 9.57
N PHE A 13 -15.61 -2.16 10.77
CA PHE A 13 -14.69 -2.26 11.90
C PHE A 13 -15.25 -3.21 12.96
N TYR A 14 -14.41 -4.04 13.55
CA TYR A 14 -14.81 -5.06 14.53
C TYR A 14 -13.69 -5.40 15.50
N LEU A 15 -14.03 -6.03 16.64
CA LEU A 15 -13.04 -6.46 17.62
C LEU A 15 -12.51 -7.87 17.33
N LYS A 16 -11.19 -8.06 17.40
CA LYS A 16 -10.55 -9.39 17.37
C LYS A 16 -10.58 -10.04 18.76
N LYS A 17 -11.77 -10.43 19.22
CA LYS A 17 -11.98 -11.01 20.57
C LYS A 17 -11.18 -12.28 20.86
N SER A 18 -10.75 -13.02 19.83
CA SER A 18 -9.97 -14.25 19.99
C SER A 18 -8.51 -14.03 20.43
N ALA A 19 -8.03 -12.79 20.48
CA ALA A 19 -6.65 -12.48 20.86
C ALA A 19 -6.58 -11.18 21.69
N PRO A 20 -7.06 -11.20 22.95
CA PRO A 20 -6.90 -10.07 23.86
C PRO A 20 -5.41 -9.83 24.15
N LYS A 21 -5.04 -8.56 24.35
CA LYS A 21 -3.67 -8.20 24.71
C LYS A 21 -3.43 -8.34 26.21
N LYS A 22 -2.15 -8.36 26.61
CA LYS A 22 -1.72 -8.45 28.01
C LYS A 22 -2.32 -7.35 28.92
N ASN A 23 -2.70 -6.21 28.37
CA ASN A 23 -3.33 -5.10 29.08
C ASN A 23 -4.86 -5.21 29.19
N GLY A 24 -5.46 -6.34 28.80
CA GLY A 24 -6.91 -6.58 28.84
C GLY A 24 -7.70 -5.91 27.71
N LYS A 25 -7.06 -5.07 26.86
CA LYS A 25 -7.72 -4.46 25.70
C LYS A 25 -7.73 -5.41 24.49
N VAL A 26 -8.69 -5.19 23.60
CA VAL A 26 -8.88 -5.95 22.37
C VAL A 26 -8.58 -5.07 21.16
N ALA A 27 -7.90 -5.63 20.17
CA ALA A 27 -7.58 -4.91 18.94
C ALA A 27 -8.84 -4.66 18.09
N VAL A 28 -8.94 -3.43 17.57
CA VAL A 28 -9.93 -3.06 16.54
C VAL A 28 -9.33 -3.41 15.16
N MET A 29 -10.07 -4.18 14.39
CA MET A 29 -9.72 -4.64 13.05
C MET A 29 -10.62 -3.97 12.02
N GLY A 30 -10.09 -3.76 10.82
CA GLY A 30 -10.86 -3.41 9.64
C GLY A 30 -11.05 -4.62 8.73
N ARG A 31 -12.21 -4.72 8.08
CA ARG A 31 -12.52 -5.74 7.07
C ARG A 31 -13.10 -5.07 5.84
N ILE A 32 -12.44 -5.28 4.71
CA ILE A 32 -12.85 -4.89 3.37
C ILE A 32 -13.50 -6.10 2.72
N THR A 33 -14.68 -5.93 2.15
CA THR A 33 -15.36 -6.93 1.33
C THR A 33 -15.64 -6.33 -0.04
N ILE A 34 -15.21 -7.01 -1.10
CA ILE A 34 -15.47 -6.61 -2.49
C ILE A 34 -15.83 -7.88 -3.26
N ASP A 35 -17.00 -7.89 -3.88
CA ASP A 35 -17.52 -9.03 -4.66
C ASP A 35 -17.43 -10.38 -3.93
N GLY A 36 -17.78 -10.37 -2.65
CA GLY A 36 -17.75 -11.54 -1.76
C GLY A 36 -16.36 -11.93 -1.24
N LYS A 37 -15.27 -11.36 -1.78
CA LYS A 37 -13.91 -11.59 -1.29
C LYS A 37 -13.58 -10.65 -0.13
N VAL A 38 -12.91 -11.20 0.89
CA VAL A 38 -12.63 -10.52 2.16
C VAL A 38 -11.14 -10.27 2.33
N SER A 39 -10.78 -9.10 2.83
CA SER A 39 -9.42 -8.76 3.25
C SER A 39 -9.46 -8.00 4.58
N GLN A 40 -8.64 -8.43 5.54
CA GLN A 40 -8.62 -7.90 6.90
C GLN A 40 -7.31 -7.16 7.16
N PHE A 41 -7.36 -6.11 7.99
CA PHE A 41 -6.19 -5.34 8.40
C PHE A 41 -6.33 -4.85 9.85
N SER A 42 -5.19 -4.60 10.49
CA SER A 42 -5.16 -4.01 11.83
C SER A 42 -5.28 -2.49 11.75
N THR A 43 -6.14 -1.89 12.56
CA THR A 43 -6.23 -0.43 12.68
C THR A 43 -5.17 0.17 13.61
N LYS A 44 -4.41 -0.68 14.32
CA LYS A 44 -3.52 -0.33 15.43
C LYS A 44 -4.23 0.31 16.64
N LEU A 45 -5.55 0.31 16.67
CA LEU A 45 -6.35 0.76 17.81
C LEU A 45 -6.71 -0.43 18.70
N GLU A 46 -6.91 -0.14 19.98
CA GLU A 46 -7.33 -1.11 20.98
C GLU A 46 -8.28 -0.45 21.98
N ILE A 47 -9.23 -1.23 22.46
CA ILE A 47 -10.28 -0.76 23.37
C ILE A 47 -10.72 -1.87 24.32
N ASN A 48 -11.30 -1.51 25.46
CA ASN A 48 -12.06 -2.46 26.26
C ASN A 48 -13.27 -2.95 25.43
N SER A 49 -13.50 -4.26 25.40
CA SER A 49 -14.61 -4.87 24.65
C SER A 49 -15.98 -4.33 25.04
N ASP A 50 -16.14 -3.91 26.30
CA ASP A 50 -17.43 -3.46 26.85
C ASP A 50 -17.80 -2.06 26.35
N ASN A 51 -16.80 -1.30 25.90
CA ASN A 51 -16.98 0.04 25.34
C ASN A 51 -17.27 0.00 23.83
N TRP A 52 -17.40 -1.16 23.21
CA TRP A 52 -17.59 -1.27 21.77
C TRP A 52 -19.03 -1.63 21.40
N ASP A 53 -19.65 -0.84 20.53
CA ASP A 53 -20.93 -1.21 19.92
C ASP A 53 -20.70 -2.07 18.67
N LEU A 54 -21.13 -3.33 18.75
CA LEU A 54 -21.00 -4.32 17.68
C LEU A 54 -21.83 -3.95 16.44
N LYS A 55 -22.96 -3.26 16.61
CA LYS A 55 -23.86 -2.93 15.50
C LYS A 55 -23.31 -1.78 14.66
N SER A 56 -22.88 -0.69 15.29
CA SER A 56 -22.30 0.45 14.58
C SER A 56 -20.83 0.25 14.21
N GLY A 57 -20.12 -0.67 14.88
CA GLY A 57 -18.68 -0.82 14.73
C GLY A 57 -17.94 0.43 15.23
N ARG A 58 -18.41 1.01 16.33
CA ARG A 58 -17.91 2.26 16.93
C ARG A 58 -17.97 2.21 18.45
N VAL A 59 -17.36 3.22 19.08
CA VAL A 59 -17.48 3.47 20.52
C VAL A 59 -18.69 4.39 20.76
N PRO A 60 -19.70 3.99 21.55
CA PRO A 60 -20.85 4.85 21.83
C PRO A 60 -20.50 5.97 22.82
N GLY A 61 -21.36 6.98 22.88
CA GLY A 61 -21.24 8.09 23.83
C GLY A 61 -20.30 9.22 23.39
N LYS A 62 -19.92 10.07 24.35
CA LYS A 62 -19.16 11.32 24.13
C LYS A 62 -17.88 11.41 24.96
N SER A 63 -17.40 10.28 25.49
CA SER A 63 -16.13 10.26 26.23
C SER A 63 -14.95 10.65 25.32
N GLU A 64 -13.85 11.10 25.92
CA GLU A 64 -12.66 11.45 25.15
C GLU A 64 -12.10 10.24 24.38
N GLU A 65 -12.14 9.05 24.99
CA GLU A 65 -11.76 7.79 24.32
C GLU A 65 -12.67 7.52 23.12
N ALA A 66 -14.00 7.67 23.27
CA ALA A 66 -14.95 7.48 22.19
C ALA A 66 -14.71 8.45 21.03
N ARG A 67 -14.52 9.73 21.34
CA ARG A 67 -14.21 10.76 20.34
C ARG A 67 -12.91 10.44 19.60
N THR A 68 -11.85 10.14 20.33
CA THR A 68 -10.52 9.87 19.77
C THR A 68 -10.52 8.64 18.87
N ILE A 69 -11.09 7.52 19.33
CA ILE A 69 -11.14 6.28 18.55
C ILE A 69 -12.00 6.46 17.30
N ASN A 70 -13.20 7.02 17.46
CA ASN A 70 -14.13 7.21 16.34
C ASN A 70 -13.55 8.15 15.27
N GLN A 71 -12.90 9.25 15.66
CA GLN A 71 -12.22 10.14 14.72
C GLN A 71 -11.11 9.43 13.93
N LYS A 72 -10.34 8.54 14.58
CA LYS A 72 -9.32 7.74 13.88
C LYS A 72 -9.96 6.75 12.91
N LEU A 73 -11.05 6.09 13.30
CA LEU A 73 -11.80 5.19 12.42
C LEU A 73 -12.40 5.93 11.22
N ASP A 74 -12.88 7.16 11.41
CA ASP A 74 -13.41 7.99 10.33
C ASP A 74 -12.32 8.39 9.34
N LYS A 75 -11.14 8.78 9.82
CA LYS A 75 -9.97 9.04 8.96
C LYS A 75 -9.55 7.81 8.16
N LEU A 76 -9.55 6.64 8.79
CA LEU A 76 -9.25 5.36 8.12
C LEU A 76 -10.28 5.06 7.03
N ARG A 77 -11.58 5.25 7.32
CA ARG A 77 -12.65 5.07 6.34
C ARG A 77 -12.47 5.99 5.13
N LEU A 78 -12.32 7.29 5.36
CA LEU A 78 -12.14 8.27 4.28
C LEU A 78 -10.92 7.93 3.41
N SER A 79 -9.80 7.55 4.03
CA SER A 79 -8.60 7.15 3.30
C SER A 79 -8.83 5.91 2.42
N ILE A 80 -9.51 4.89 2.94
CA ILE A 80 -9.80 3.66 2.18
C ILE A 80 -10.81 3.94 1.06
N GLU A 81 -11.82 4.76 1.31
CA GLU A 81 -12.80 5.18 0.30
C GLU A 81 -12.11 5.93 -0.85
N GLN A 82 -11.22 6.87 -0.55
CA GLN A 82 -10.44 7.57 -1.57
C GLN A 82 -9.59 6.60 -2.41
N ASN A 83 -8.84 5.68 -1.77
CA ASN A 83 -8.05 4.68 -2.48
C ASN A 83 -8.92 3.77 -3.37
N TYR A 84 -10.14 3.45 -2.94
CA TYR A 84 -11.06 2.65 -3.74
C TYR A 84 -11.49 3.39 -5.01
N GLU A 85 -11.91 4.64 -4.89
CA GLU A 85 -12.31 5.47 -6.04
C GLU A 85 -11.13 5.71 -6.99
N ASP A 86 -9.94 5.99 -6.46
CA ASP A 86 -8.73 6.20 -7.28
C ASP A 86 -8.39 4.96 -8.11
N ILE A 87 -8.38 3.77 -7.50
CA ILE A 87 -8.09 2.52 -8.22
C ILE A 87 -9.19 2.23 -9.24
N LEU A 88 -10.47 2.42 -8.88
CA LEU A 88 -11.59 2.19 -9.78
C LEU A 88 -11.54 3.12 -11.01
N HIS A 89 -11.19 4.39 -10.79
CA HIS A 89 -11.06 5.37 -11.86
C HIS A 89 -9.91 5.05 -12.82
N VAL A 90 -8.77 4.61 -12.30
CA VAL A 90 -7.58 4.33 -13.13
C VAL A 90 -7.68 2.98 -13.85
N GLU A 91 -8.19 1.94 -13.18
CA GLU A 91 -8.09 0.56 -13.67
C GLU A 91 -9.43 -0.06 -14.05
N GLY A 92 -10.55 0.56 -13.70
CA GLY A 92 -11.89 0.07 -13.99
C GLY A 92 -12.35 -1.10 -13.11
N PHE A 93 -11.51 -1.63 -12.21
CA PHE A 93 -11.89 -2.65 -11.24
C PHE A 93 -11.03 -2.58 -9.96
N VAL A 94 -11.57 -3.09 -8.85
CA VAL A 94 -10.87 -3.13 -7.56
C VAL A 94 -11.04 -4.50 -6.91
N THR A 95 -10.00 -5.01 -6.25
CA THR A 95 -10.10 -6.21 -5.40
C THR A 95 -9.88 -5.85 -3.92
N SER A 96 -10.45 -6.64 -3.01
CA SER A 96 -10.31 -6.40 -1.56
C SER A 96 -8.85 -6.40 -1.10
N GLU A 97 -8.02 -7.26 -1.71
CA GLU A 97 -6.61 -7.37 -1.40
C GLU A 97 -5.82 -6.20 -1.95
N LYS A 98 -6.07 -5.79 -3.20
CA LYS A 98 -5.42 -4.63 -3.80
C LYS A 98 -5.71 -3.37 -3.01
N LEU A 99 -6.97 -3.12 -2.68
CA LEU A 99 -7.35 -1.96 -1.86
C LEU A 99 -6.66 -1.97 -0.49
N LYS A 100 -6.62 -3.13 0.19
CA LYS A 100 -5.89 -3.30 1.46
C LYS A 100 -4.41 -2.96 1.28
N ASN A 101 -3.76 -3.47 0.24
CA ASN A 101 -2.33 -3.29 0.03
C ASN A 101 -1.99 -1.82 -0.27
N THR A 102 -2.74 -1.17 -1.16
CA THR A 102 -2.59 0.25 -1.45
C THR A 102 -2.77 1.10 -0.20
N PHE A 103 -3.84 0.87 0.57
CA PHE A 103 -4.10 1.58 1.83
C PHE A 103 -2.98 1.39 2.87
N LEU A 104 -2.45 0.16 3.01
CA LEU A 104 -1.36 -0.13 3.94
C LEU A 104 0.02 0.32 3.44
N GLY A 105 0.11 0.83 2.20
CA GLY A 105 1.38 1.10 1.53
C GLY A 105 2.20 -0.16 1.24
N VAL A 106 1.59 -1.34 1.32
CA VAL A 106 2.21 -2.62 0.97
C VAL A 106 2.33 -2.65 -0.55
N GLY A 107 3.58 -2.63 -1.03
CA GLY A 107 3.89 -2.49 -2.45
C GLY A 107 4.36 -1.08 -2.86
N VAL A 108 4.39 -0.09 -1.95
CA VAL A 108 5.04 1.21 -2.25
C VAL A 108 6.56 1.04 -2.44
N MET A 109 7.16 0.05 -1.77
CA MET A 109 8.54 -0.40 -2.06
C MET A 109 8.62 -1.40 -3.23
N ASP A 110 7.51 -1.99 -3.71
CA ASP A 110 7.51 -2.77 -4.97
C ASP A 110 7.41 -1.87 -6.20
N ASN A 111 6.92 -0.63 -6.01
CA ASN A 111 6.78 0.40 -7.03
C ASN A 111 7.81 1.52 -6.84
N SER A 112 9.04 1.13 -6.52
CA SER A 112 10.20 2.02 -6.40
C SER A 112 11.20 1.74 -7.52
N LEU A 113 11.90 2.79 -7.93
CA LEU A 113 12.70 2.79 -9.14
C LEU A 113 13.86 1.78 -9.06
N LEU A 114 14.64 1.78 -7.98
CA LEU A 114 15.78 0.85 -7.87
C LEU A 114 15.32 -0.58 -7.71
N LYS A 115 14.22 -0.85 -6.99
CA LYS A 115 13.72 -2.21 -6.91
C LYS A 115 13.24 -2.72 -8.27
N ALA A 116 12.47 -1.95 -9.02
CA ALA A 116 12.05 -2.32 -10.37
C ALA A 116 13.25 -2.55 -11.30
N TYR A 117 14.25 -1.67 -11.24
CA TYR A 117 15.50 -1.83 -11.98
C TYR A 117 16.22 -3.13 -11.58
N SER A 118 16.28 -3.46 -10.28
CA SER A 118 16.94 -4.69 -9.80
C SER A 118 16.30 -5.97 -10.36
N VAL A 119 14.96 -5.99 -10.54
CA VAL A 119 14.25 -7.10 -11.17
C VAL A 119 14.64 -7.22 -12.64
N TYR A 120 14.67 -6.09 -13.37
CA TYR A 120 15.14 -6.04 -14.75
C TYR A 120 16.59 -6.54 -14.89
N MET A 121 17.46 -6.27 -13.90
CA MET A 121 18.83 -6.81 -13.91
C MET A 121 18.90 -8.33 -13.78
N GLN A 122 18.08 -8.92 -12.92
CA GLN A 122 17.99 -10.37 -12.81
C GLN A 122 17.48 -11.02 -14.11
N GLU A 123 16.59 -10.34 -14.84
CA GLU A 123 16.12 -10.81 -16.16
C GLU A 123 17.21 -10.71 -17.23
N ASN A 124 17.98 -9.63 -17.24
CA ASN A 124 19.12 -9.48 -18.16
C ASN A 124 20.22 -10.52 -17.90
N GLU A 125 20.50 -10.87 -16.65
CA GLU A 125 21.43 -11.95 -16.33
C GLU A 125 20.97 -13.29 -16.93
N LYS A 126 19.68 -13.60 -16.83
CA LYS A 126 19.09 -14.80 -17.48
C LYS A 126 19.14 -14.71 -19.01
N ALA A 127 18.93 -13.53 -19.58
CA ALA A 127 19.04 -13.30 -21.02
C ALA A 127 20.48 -13.49 -21.54
N VAL A 128 21.48 -13.08 -20.76
CA VAL A 128 22.89 -13.35 -21.06
C VAL A 128 23.19 -14.85 -20.99
N GLN A 129 22.70 -15.53 -19.95
CA GLN A 129 22.87 -16.99 -19.80
C GLN A 129 22.22 -17.79 -20.93
N SER A 130 21.08 -17.32 -21.45
CA SER A 130 20.37 -17.94 -22.58
C SER A 130 20.87 -17.49 -23.96
N GLY A 131 21.84 -16.57 -24.02
CA GLY A 131 22.42 -16.05 -25.26
C GLY A 131 21.54 -15.06 -26.02
N THR A 132 20.40 -14.65 -25.47
CA THR A 132 19.50 -13.66 -26.08
C THR A 132 19.91 -12.21 -25.80
N MET A 133 20.88 -12.00 -24.92
CA MET A 133 21.49 -10.69 -24.66
C MET A 133 23.01 -10.78 -24.60
N VAL A 134 23.70 -9.77 -25.13
CA VAL A 134 25.16 -9.64 -25.06
C VAL A 134 25.56 -9.13 -23.67
N SER A 135 26.57 -9.75 -23.05
CA SER A 135 27.06 -9.39 -21.71
C SER A 135 27.46 -7.91 -21.58
N GLY A 136 28.05 -7.33 -22.62
CA GLY A 136 28.41 -5.91 -22.66
C GLY A 136 27.20 -4.98 -22.53
N THR A 137 26.03 -5.38 -23.02
CA THR A 137 24.78 -4.63 -22.86
C THR A 137 24.28 -4.72 -21.42
N ALA A 138 24.28 -5.91 -20.82
CA ALA A 138 23.92 -6.08 -19.41
C ALA A 138 24.83 -5.28 -18.46
N ALA A 139 26.14 -5.24 -18.74
CA ALA A 139 27.11 -4.47 -17.98
C ALA A 139 26.81 -2.96 -17.98
N LYS A 140 26.39 -2.39 -19.12
CA LYS A 140 25.98 -0.97 -19.20
C LYS A 140 24.81 -0.66 -18.28
N TYR A 141 23.80 -1.52 -18.26
CA TYR A 141 22.66 -1.32 -17.37
C TYR A 141 23.04 -1.41 -15.89
N LEU A 142 24.00 -2.28 -15.53
CA LEU A 142 24.53 -2.35 -14.17
C LEU A 142 25.27 -1.06 -13.79
N THR A 143 26.04 -0.48 -14.72
CA THR A 143 26.70 0.82 -14.50
C THR A 143 25.67 1.91 -14.20
N VAL A 144 24.60 2.01 -15.01
CA VAL A 144 23.52 3.01 -14.80
C VAL A 144 22.78 2.76 -13.48
N TYR A 145 22.52 1.50 -13.12
CA TYR A 145 21.90 1.15 -11.83
C TYR A 145 22.72 1.65 -10.64
N ASN A 146 24.05 1.46 -10.67
CA ASN A 146 24.92 1.92 -9.60
C ASN A 146 24.99 3.46 -9.55
N ALA A 147 25.11 4.12 -10.70
CA ALA A 147 25.08 5.58 -10.78
C ALA A 147 23.78 6.16 -10.21
N LEU A 148 22.63 5.57 -10.57
CA LEU A 148 21.32 5.97 -10.04
C LEU A 148 21.22 5.77 -8.52
N LYS A 149 21.77 4.67 -8.01
CA LYS A 149 21.82 4.37 -6.58
C LYS A 149 22.66 5.37 -5.80
N ASP A 150 23.81 5.77 -6.35
CA ASP A 150 24.71 6.73 -5.72
C ASP A 150 24.12 8.15 -5.79
N PHE A 151 23.56 8.54 -6.94
CA PHE A 151 22.79 9.78 -7.11
C PHE A 151 21.68 9.93 -6.04
N LEU A 152 20.86 8.90 -5.85
CA LEU A 152 19.79 8.92 -4.85
C LEU A 152 20.30 9.10 -3.43
N LYS A 153 21.46 8.51 -3.11
CA LYS A 153 22.07 8.65 -1.79
C LYS A 153 22.69 10.02 -1.59
N GLU A 154 23.37 10.57 -2.59
CA GLU A 154 24.11 11.82 -2.45
C GLU A 154 23.21 13.06 -2.56
N LYS A 155 22.32 13.08 -3.57
CA LYS A 155 21.44 14.23 -3.84
C LYS A 155 20.14 14.18 -3.05
N TYR A 156 19.55 12.99 -2.92
CA TYR A 156 18.22 12.82 -2.31
C TYR A 156 18.26 12.27 -0.89
N LEU A 157 19.44 11.85 -0.38
CA LEU A 157 19.64 11.23 0.93
C LEU A 157 18.71 10.01 1.15
N ARG A 158 18.44 9.26 0.09
CA ARG A 158 17.53 8.11 0.10
C ARG A 158 18.20 6.89 -0.51
N ASN A 159 17.73 5.72 -0.11
CA ASN A 159 18.19 4.45 -0.66
C ASN A 159 17.34 3.98 -1.85
N ASP A 160 16.19 4.63 -2.11
CA ASP A 160 15.28 4.36 -3.23
C ASP A 160 14.27 5.52 -3.38
N ILE A 161 13.49 5.52 -4.45
CA ILE A 161 12.46 6.54 -4.76
C ILE A 161 11.22 5.89 -5.38
N ALA A 162 10.01 6.31 -4.99
CA ALA A 162 8.79 5.80 -5.59
C ALA A 162 8.56 6.40 -6.99
N PHE A 163 7.98 5.65 -7.94
CA PHE A 163 7.73 6.16 -9.30
C PHE A 163 6.92 7.47 -9.35
N ARG A 164 5.98 7.65 -8.42
CA ARG A 164 5.16 8.87 -8.30
C ARG A 164 5.95 10.12 -7.93
N GLU A 165 7.18 9.95 -7.43
CA GLU A 165 8.08 11.05 -7.04
C GLU A 165 9.04 11.42 -8.17
N LEU A 166 9.00 10.72 -9.30
CA LEU A 166 9.82 11.05 -10.47
C LEU A 166 9.22 12.26 -11.19
N THR A 167 9.95 13.36 -11.18
CA THR A 167 9.61 14.61 -11.85
C THR A 167 10.54 14.84 -13.05
N SER A 168 10.21 15.82 -13.90
CA SER A 168 11.14 16.26 -14.95
C SER A 168 12.49 16.72 -14.38
N ASP A 169 12.45 17.41 -13.23
CA ASP A 169 13.66 17.88 -12.54
C ASP A 169 14.52 16.71 -12.08
N PHE A 170 13.93 15.65 -11.52
CA PHE A 170 14.67 14.44 -11.16
C PHE A 170 15.42 13.86 -12.35
N ILE A 171 14.76 13.76 -13.52
CA ILE A 171 15.35 13.20 -14.74
C ILE A 171 16.55 14.06 -15.18
N GLN A 172 16.37 15.38 -15.21
CA GLN A 172 17.42 16.31 -15.61
C GLN A 172 18.59 16.32 -14.63
N GLU A 173 18.33 16.25 -13.32
CA GLU A 173 19.37 16.19 -12.31
C GLU A 173 20.19 14.90 -12.40
N PHE A 174 19.54 13.77 -12.69
CA PHE A 174 20.24 12.50 -12.88
C PHE A 174 21.05 12.48 -14.18
N ASP A 175 20.53 13.03 -15.27
CA ASP A 175 21.25 13.13 -16.55
C ASP A 175 22.54 13.98 -16.44
N ASN A 176 22.56 14.95 -15.52
CA ASN A 176 23.71 15.80 -15.25
C ASN A 176 24.65 15.29 -14.13
N TYR A 177 24.35 14.15 -13.51
CA TYR A 177 25.13 13.55 -12.42
C TYR A 177 26.15 12.54 -12.96
#